data_AF-A0A947AQ76-F1
#
_entry.id   AF-A0A947AQ76-F1
#
_cell.length_a   1.000
_cell.length_b   1.000
_cell.length_c   1.000
_cell.angle_alpha   90.00
_cell.angle_beta   90.00
_cell.angle_gamma   90.00
#
_symmetry.space_group_name_H-M   'P 1'
#
loop_
_entity.id
_entity.type
_entity.pdbx_description
1 polymer ?
#
loop_
_entity_poly.entity_id
_entity_poly.type
_entity_poly.pdbx_seq_one_letter_code
_entity_poly.pdbx_strand_id
1 'polypeptide(L)'
;FNSNGSADQLAKLSSQINAFNDMFETVKSGDRIILDYTPAGGTSVFIGEELKGVIEGKAFNDLLLSIWLGKSPVDEDLRDDLLGK
;
A
#
# COMPACT_ATOMS: atom_id res chain seq x y z
N PHE A 1 4.32 -5.51 -4.12
CA PHE A 1 3.27 -6.52 -4.34
C PHE A 1 3.81 -7.92 -4.58
N ASN A 2 4.59 -8.17 -5.64
CA ASN A 2 5.05 -9.53 -6.02
C ASN A 2 5.85 -10.27 -4.93
N SER A 3 6.60 -9.56 -4.08
CA SER A 3 7.42 -10.19 -3.02
C SER A 3 6.63 -10.82 -1.87
N ASN A 4 5.36 -10.44 -1.70
CA ASN A 4 4.51 -10.90 -0.59
C ASN A 4 3.16 -11.47 -1.03
N GLY A 5 2.67 -11.15 -2.22
CA GLY A 5 1.40 -11.69 -2.75
C GLY A 5 1.55 -13.05 -3.41
N SER A 6 0.62 -13.95 -3.16
CA SER A 6 0.49 -15.20 -3.96
C SER A 6 -0.01 -14.91 -5.37
N ALA A 7 0.21 -15.84 -6.31
CA ALA A 7 -0.26 -15.72 -7.69
C ALA A 7 -1.77 -15.43 -7.77
N ASP A 8 -2.58 -16.14 -6.99
CA ASP A 8 -4.04 -15.94 -6.93
C ASP A 8 -4.44 -14.56 -6.39
N GLN A 9 -3.74 -14.08 -5.36
CA GLN A 9 -4.00 -12.75 -4.81
C GLN A 9 -3.64 -11.65 -5.81
N LEU A 10 -2.48 -11.78 -6.46
CA LEU A 10 -2.00 -10.81 -7.47
C LEU A 10 -2.95 -10.78 -8.67
N ALA A 11 -3.43 -11.93 -9.12
CA ALA A 11 -4.42 -12.01 -10.20
C ALA A 11 -5.75 -11.36 -9.81
N LYS A 12 -6.28 -11.68 -8.63
CA LYS A 12 -7.57 -11.13 -8.14
C LYS A 12 -7.51 -9.62 -7.87
N LEU A 13 -6.36 -9.10 -7.45
CA LEU A 13 -6.18 -7.70 -7.08
C LEU A 13 -5.51 -6.86 -8.18
N SER A 14 -5.29 -7.42 -9.37
CA SER A 14 -4.55 -6.76 -10.44
C SER A 14 -5.13 -5.40 -10.82
N SER A 15 -6.46 -5.27 -10.90
CA SER A 15 -7.10 -4.00 -11.22
C SER A 15 -6.85 -2.94 -10.15
N GLN A 16 -6.94 -3.31 -8.86
CA GLN A 16 -6.67 -2.41 -7.74
C GLN A 16 -5.19 -2.02 -7.66
N ILE A 17 -4.28 -2.96 -7.92
CA ILE A 17 -2.84 -2.70 -7.97
C ILE A 17 -2.52 -1.71 -9.10
N ASN A 18 -3.09 -1.91 -10.28
CA ASN A 18 -2.88 -1.01 -11.41
C ASN A 18 -3.45 0.39 -11.11
N ALA A 19 -4.68 0.48 -10.62
CA ALA A 19 -5.29 1.75 -10.24
C ALA A 19 -4.49 2.48 -9.15
N PHE A 20 -3.97 1.75 -8.17
CA PHE A 20 -3.08 2.31 -7.15
C PHE A 20 -1.79 2.87 -7.76
N ASN A 21 -1.14 2.12 -8.64
CA ASN A 21 0.10 2.56 -9.28
C ASN A 21 -0.12 3.79 -10.15
N ASP A 22 -1.27 3.87 -10.85
CA ASP A 22 -1.63 5.00 -11.71
C ASP A 22 -1.91 6.29 -10.93
N MET A 23 -2.11 6.24 -9.61
CA MET A 23 -2.24 7.42 -8.74
C MET A 23 -0.92 8.13 -8.47
N PHE A 24 0.22 7.47 -8.72
CA PHE A 24 1.53 8.04 -8.43
C PHE A 24 2.03 8.91 -9.58
N GLU A 25 2.47 10.11 -9.22
CA GLU A 25 3.16 11.03 -10.10
C GLU A 25 4.61 11.21 -9.64
N THR A 26 5.38 12.01 -10.40
CA THR A 26 6.75 12.34 -10.00
C THR A 26 6.74 13.13 -8.69
N VAL A 27 7.27 12.51 -7.63
CA VAL A 27 7.49 13.14 -6.33
C VAL A 27 8.93 13.62 -6.18
N LYS A 28 9.14 14.62 -5.34
CA LYS A 28 10.43 15.23 -5.01
C LYS A 28 10.81 14.96 -3.57
N SER A 29 12.08 15.16 -3.26
CA SER A 29 12.54 15.10 -1.87
C SER A 29 11.78 16.12 -1.02
N GLY A 30 11.22 15.65 0.10
CA GLY A 30 10.37 16.44 0.98
C GLY A 30 8.86 16.26 0.75
N ASP A 31 8.44 15.70 -0.39
CA ASP A 31 7.03 15.38 -0.60
C ASP A 31 6.60 14.24 0.33
N ARG A 32 5.36 14.34 0.82
CA ARG A 32 4.78 13.34 1.71
C ARG A 32 3.70 12.56 0.98
N ILE A 33 3.84 11.23 0.97
CA ILE A 33 2.79 10.32 0.52
C ILE A 33 2.10 9.74 1.75
N ILE A 34 0.77 9.82 1.78
CA ILE A 34 -0.05 9.28 2.87
C ILE A 34 -0.92 8.18 2.30
N LEU A 35 -0.79 6.98 2.89
CA LEU A 35 -1.64 5.84 2.61
C LEU A 35 -2.49 5.61 3.86
N ASP A 36 -3.76 6.03 3.81
CA ASP A 36 -4.65 5.98 4.97
C ASP A 36 -5.77 4.98 4.73
N TYR A 37 -5.91 3.99 5.62
CA TYR A 37 -6.92 2.95 5.50
C TYR A 37 -7.99 3.05 6.57
N THR A 38 -9.25 3.00 6.14
CA THR A 38 -10.38 2.75 7.03
C THR A 38 -11.16 1.52 6.57
N PRO A 39 -11.70 0.70 7.49
CA PRO A 39 -12.53 -0.45 7.11
C PRO A 39 -13.76 -0.08 6.27
N ALA A 40 -14.32 1.12 6.49
CA ALA A 40 -15.50 1.62 5.79
C ALA A 40 -15.17 2.22 4.40
N GLY A 41 -14.01 2.85 4.24
CA GLY A 41 -13.66 3.60 3.02
C GLY A 41 -12.58 2.97 2.15
N GLY A 42 -11.80 2.01 2.64
CA GLY A 42 -10.62 1.50 1.92
C GLY A 42 -9.38 2.37 2.14
N THR A 43 -8.42 2.27 1.23
CA THR A 43 -7.13 2.96 1.28
C THR A 43 -7.15 4.23 0.44
N SER A 44 -7.10 5.38 1.08
CA SER A 44 -6.93 6.69 0.44
C SER A 44 -5.46 6.98 0.18
N VAL A 45 -5.14 7.53 -0.99
CA VAL A 45 -3.78 7.90 -1.39
C VAL A 45 -3.70 9.42 -1.52
N PHE A 46 -2.86 10.04 -0.69
CA PHE A 46 -2.54 11.46 -0.78
C PHE A 46 -1.10 11.66 -1.19
N ILE A 47 -0.85 12.62 -2.08
CA ILE A 47 0.49 13.11 -2.42
C ILE A 47 0.49 14.61 -2.13
N GLY A 48 1.29 15.02 -1.14
CA GLY A 48 1.16 16.35 -0.54
C GLY A 48 -0.18 16.50 0.18
N GLU A 49 -0.96 17.50 -0.21
CA GLU A 49 -2.32 17.76 0.32
C GLU A 49 -3.43 17.25 -0.62
N GLU A 50 -3.08 16.69 -1.78
CA GLU A 50 -4.05 16.27 -2.79
C GLU A 50 -4.43 14.78 -2.63
N LEU A 51 -5.74 14.51 -2.57
CA LEU A 51 -6.28 13.15 -2.66
C LEU A 51 -6.23 12.68 -4.12
N LYS A 52 -5.40 11.68 -4.40
CA LYS A 52 -5.26 11.08 -5.74
C LYS A 52 -6.30 10.01 -6.02
N GLY A 53 -6.81 9.36 -4.98
CA GLY A 53 -7.89 8.38 -5.10
C GLY A 53 -8.03 7.48 -3.89
N VAL A 54 -8.98 6.54 -3.99
CA VAL A 54 -9.30 5.57 -2.95
C VAL A 54 -9.38 4.19 -3.57
N ILE A 55 -8.70 3.21 -2.98
CA ILE A 55 -8.80 1.80 -3.34
C ILE A 55 -9.58 1.06 -2.26
N GLU A 56 -10.78 0.60 -2.62
CA GLU A 56 -11.65 -0.12 -1.70
C GLU A 56 -11.15 -1.54 -1.40
N GLY A 57 -11.55 -2.03 -0.23
CA GLY A 57 -11.44 -3.45 0.13
C GLY A 57 -10.23 -3.78 1.01
N LYS A 58 -10.51 -4.52 2.09
CA LYS A 58 -9.49 -5.00 3.04
C LYS A 58 -8.41 -5.85 2.36
N ALA A 59 -8.78 -6.68 1.40
CA ALA A 59 -7.85 -7.59 0.73
C ALA A 59 -6.71 -6.84 0.00
N PHE A 60 -7.02 -5.69 -0.62
CA PHE A 60 -6.00 -4.84 -1.22
C PHE A 60 -5.09 -4.24 -0.14
N ASN A 61 -5.67 -3.64 0.91
CA ASN A 61 -4.88 -3.05 1.98
C ASN A 61 -3.98 -4.07 2.70
N ASP A 62 -4.48 -5.28 2.98
CA ASP A 62 -3.67 -6.34 3.58
C ASP A 62 -2.44 -6.65 2.71
N LEU A 63 -2.62 -6.69 1.40
CA LEU A 63 -1.53 -6.91 0.46
C LEU A 63 -0.60 -5.68 0.37
N LEU A 64 -1.12 -4.47 0.44
CA LEU A 64 -0.32 -3.24 0.48
C LEU A 64 0.55 -3.18 1.74
N LEU A 65 -0.05 -3.39 2.91
CA LEU A 65 0.64 -3.34 4.20
C LEU A 65 1.73 -4.43 4.32
N SER A 66 1.56 -5.54 3.60
CA SER A 66 2.58 -6.60 3.53
C SER A 66 3.92 -6.12 2.95
N ILE A 67 3.98 -4.99 2.25
CA ILE A 67 5.23 -4.38 1.81
C ILE A 67 6.12 -4.00 3.02
N TRP A 68 5.52 -3.62 4.14
CA TRP A 68 6.26 -3.28 5.37
C TRP A 68 6.20 -4.41 6.40
N LEU A 69 5.05 -5.10 6.52
CA LEU A 69 4.83 -6.07 7.61
C LEU A 69 4.79 -7.53 7.15
N GLY A 70 5.06 -7.78 5.86
CA GLY A 70 5.03 -9.12 5.28
C GLY A 70 6.30 -9.93 5.55
N LYS A 71 6.39 -11.08 4.87
CA LYS A 71 7.55 -11.97 4.96
C LYS A 71 8.79 -11.39 4.30
N SER A 72 8.59 -10.57 3.27
CA SER A 72 9.63 -9.88 2.51
C SER A 72 9.43 -8.36 2.65
N PRO A 73 9.68 -7.76 3.83
CA PRO A 73 9.44 -6.34 4.03
C PRO A 73 10.48 -5.50 3.27
N VAL A 74 10.16 -4.25 2.99
CA VAL A 74 11.11 -3.28 2.42
C VAL A 74 12.23 -2.92 3.40
N ASP A 75 11.93 -3.01 4.69
CA ASP A 75 12.85 -2.72 5.79
C ASP A 75 12.50 -3.64 6.97
N GLU A 76 13.45 -4.48 7.38
CA GLU A 76 13.25 -5.48 8.44
C GLU A 76 13.22 -4.85 9.83
N ASP A 77 14.03 -3.83 10.08
CA ASP A 77 14.08 -3.13 11.36
C ASP A 77 12.77 -2.38 11.59
N LEU A 78 12.28 -1.66 10.57
CA LEU A 78 10.97 -0.99 10.64
C LEU A 78 9.83 -1.98 10.88
N ARG A 79 9.86 -3.17 10.25
CA ARG A 79 8.86 -4.22 10.51
C ARG A 79 8.88 -4.61 11.98
N ASP A 80 10.05 -4.89 12.53
CA ASP A 80 10.20 -5.42 13.88
C ASP A 80 9.83 -4.39 14.94
N ASP A 81 10.20 -3.11 14.74
CA ASP A 81 9.75 -1.99 15.56
C ASP A 81 8.22 -1.84 15.58
N LEU A 82 7.57 -1.92 14.41
CA LEU A 82 6.11 -1.83 14.30
C LEU A 82 5.38 -3.02 14.93
N LEU A 83 6.05 -4.19 15.00
CA LEU A 83 5.53 -5.39 15.64
C LEU A 83 5.91 -5.52 17.12
N GLY A 84 6.75 -4.62 17.64
CA GLY A 84 7.26 -4.64 19.02
C GLY A 84 8.14 -5.85 19.33
N LYS A 85 9.00 -6.24 18.40
CA LYS A 85 9.91 -7.40 18.53
C LYS A 85 11.32 -6.99 18.95
#